data_AF-A0A497R627-F1
#
_entry.id   AF-A0A497R627-F1
#
_cell.length_a   1.000
_cell.length_b   1.000
_cell.length_c   1.000
_cell.angle_alpha   90.00
_cell.angle_beta   90.00
_cell.angle_gamma   90.00
#
_symmetry.space_group_name_H-M   'P 1'
#
loop_
_entity.id
_entity.type
_entity.pdbx_description
1 polymer ?
#
loop_
_entity_poly.entity_id
_entity_poly.type
_entity_poly.pdbx_seq_one_letter_code
_entity_poly.pdbx_strand_id
1 'polypeptide(L)'
;MSEEAKALLRRLKKEKKINKQIELIQKLQAYNNEEIVTHVLLVHLERKDHDAFRTEVLNALNPKDEFIIKPLSQILFNKDEPLTIRQKVVMLLG
;
A
#
# COMPACT_ATOMS: atom_id res chain seq x y z
N MET A 1 14.34 6.70 8.64
CA MET A 1 13.74 5.35 8.63
C MET A 1 14.29 4.52 9.77
N SER A 2 13.39 4.02 10.62
CA SER A 2 13.68 3.18 11.79
C SER A 2 14.26 1.80 11.43
N GLU A 3 14.94 1.15 12.38
CA GLU A 3 15.48 -0.20 12.17
C GLU A 3 14.35 -1.25 12.12
N GLU A 4 13.27 -1.02 12.85
CA GLU A 4 12.06 -1.82 12.84
C GLU A 4 11.40 -1.79 11.46
N ALA A 5 11.21 -0.60 10.87
CA ALA A 5 10.69 -0.46 9.51
C ALA A 5 11.60 -1.17 8.49
N LYS A 6 12.92 -1.00 8.58
CA LYS A 6 13.89 -1.73 7.71
C LYS A 6 13.73 -3.24 7.85
N ALA A 7 13.60 -3.76 9.07
CA ALA A 7 13.44 -5.18 9.32
C ALA A 7 12.13 -5.71 8.73
N LEU A 8 11.03 -4.96 8.87
CA LEU A 8 9.73 -5.29 8.28
C LEU A 8 9.78 -5.30 6.75
N LEU A 9 10.37 -4.27 6.12
CA LEU A 9 10.53 -4.21 4.67
C LEU A 9 11.39 -5.36 4.12
N ARG A 10 12.50 -5.69 4.81
CA ARG A 10 13.36 -6.83 4.45
C ARG A 10 12.61 -8.16 4.56
N ARG A 11 11.71 -8.31 5.55
CA ARG A 11 10.86 -9.50 5.70
C ARG A 11 9.80 -9.55 4.60
N LEU A 12 9.13 -8.43 4.32
CA LEU A 12 8.10 -8.33 3.28
C LEU A 12 8.65 -8.75 1.91
N LYS A 13 9.86 -8.30 1.57
CA LYS A 13 10.54 -8.66 0.31
C LYS A 13 10.78 -10.17 0.14
N LYS A 14 10.93 -10.92 1.23
CA LYS A 14 11.25 -12.36 1.20
C LYS A 14 10.03 -13.25 1.40
N GLU A 15 8.95 -12.71 1.97
CA GLU A 15 7.75 -13.46 2.29
C GLU A 15 6.97 -13.80 1.03
N LYS A 16 6.54 -15.06 0.90
CA LYS A 16 5.80 -15.57 -0.27
C LYS A 16 4.31 -15.76 0.03
N LYS A 17 3.94 -15.94 1.29
CA LYS A 17 2.56 -16.17 1.70
C LYS A 17 1.82 -14.83 1.79
N ILE A 18 0.78 -14.65 0.97
CA ILE A 18 -0.06 -13.44 0.95
C ILE A 18 -0.50 -13.04 2.36
N ASN A 19 -1.05 -13.98 3.14
CA ASN A 19 -1.55 -13.66 4.49
C ASN A 19 -0.46 -13.07 5.39
N LYS A 20 0.78 -13.56 5.28
CA LYS A 20 1.91 -13.01 6.04
C LYS A 20 2.39 -11.67 5.49
N GLN A 21 2.31 -11.47 4.18
CA GLN A 21 2.58 -10.15 3.59
C GLN A 21 1.57 -9.12 4.08
N ILE A 22 0.28 -9.48 4.19
CA ILE A 22 -0.77 -8.63 4.78
C ILE A 22 -0.41 -8.24 6.21
N GLU A 23 -0.06 -9.20 7.06
CA GLU A 23 0.36 -8.92 8.45
C GLU A 23 1.55 -7.95 8.52
N LEU A 24 2.51 -8.08 7.60
CA LEU A 24 3.67 -7.19 7.53
C LEU A 24 3.28 -5.77 7.07
N ILE A 25 2.36 -5.66 6.11
CA ILE A 25 1.84 -4.37 5.63
C ILE A 25 1.07 -3.64 6.74
N GLN A 26 0.22 -4.35 7.48
CA GLN A 26 -0.50 -3.80 8.63
C GLN A 26 0.47 -3.25 9.68
N LYS A 27 1.61 -3.92 9.92
CA LYS A 27 2.66 -3.42 10.82
C LYS A 27 3.40 -2.21 10.25
N LEU A 28 3.60 -2.16 8.93
CA LEU A 28 4.24 -1.04 8.24
C LEU A 28 3.40 0.23 8.26
N GLN A 29 2.08 0.14 8.47
CA GLN A 29 1.20 1.30 8.63
C GLN A 29 1.67 2.25 9.74
N ALA A 30 2.26 1.73 10.83
CA ALA A 30 2.80 2.55 11.92
C ALA A 30 4.01 3.41 11.50
N TYR A 31 4.57 3.16 10.31
CA TYR A 31 5.75 3.83 9.76
C TYR A 31 5.46 4.50 8.41
N ASN A 32 4.19 4.74 8.09
CA ASN A 32 3.76 5.31 6.81
C ASN A 32 4.08 6.81 6.65
N ASN A 33 4.68 7.44 7.65
CA ASN A 33 5.30 8.76 7.55
C ASN A 33 6.73 8.68 6.99
N GLU A 34 7.31 7.49 6.90
CA GLU A 34 8.61 7.28 6.30
C GLU A 34 8.45 7.09 4.78
N GLU A 35 9.01 8.02 3.98
CA GLU A 35 8.88 8.06 2.52
C GLU A 35 9.16 6.70 1.84
N ILE A 36 10.19 5.98 2.29
CA ILE A 36 10.57 4.67 1.76
C ILE A 36 9.47 3.63 2.01
N VAL A 37 8.81 3.68 3.17
CA VAL A 37 7.69 2.78 3.50
C VAL A 37 6.52 3.07 2.57
N THR A 38 6.13 4.33 2.40
CA THR A 38 5.10 4.73 1.43
C THR A 38 5.44 4.22 0.03
N HIS A 39 6.67 4.44 -0.43
CA HIS A 39 7.09 4.02 -1.77
C HIS A 39 6.98 2.50 -1.96
N VAL A 40 7.43 1.70 -0.98
CA VAL A 40 7.30 0.24 -1.05
C VAL A 40 5.84 -0.19 -1.04
N LEU A 41 4.98 0.44 -0.24
CA LEU A 41 3.54 0.15 -0.26
C LEU A 41 2.95 0.44 -1.64
N LEU A 42 3.27 1.59 -2.26
CA LEU A 42 2.77 1.93 -3.59
C LEU A 42 3.14 0.90 -4.66
N VAL A 43 4.37 0.37 -4.66
CA VAL A 43 4.78 -0.72 -5.58
C VAL A 43 3.89 -1.95 -5.44
N HIS A 44 3.44 -2.26 -4.23
CA HIS A 44 2.58 -3.42 -3.99
C HIS A 44 1.14 -3.23 -4.51
N LEU A 45 0.71 -2.02 -4.87
CA LEU A 45 -0.59 -1.77 -5.52
C LEU A 45 -0.65 -2.23 -6.98
N GLU A 46 0.49 -2.51 -7.61
CA GLU A 46 0.58 -3.02 -8.98
C GLU A 46 0.13 -4.49 -9.09
N ARG A 47 0.00 -5.20 -7.96
CA ARG A 47 -0.38 -6.62 -7.89
C ARG A 47 -1.88 -6.85 -8.11
N LYS A 48 -2.31 -6.81 -9.38
CA LYS A 48 -3.73 -6.93 -9.79
C LYS A 48 -4.37 -8.30 -9.52
N ASP A 49 -3.60 -9.31 -9.13
CA ASP A 49 -4.05 -10.66 -8.83
C ASP A 49 -4.74 -10.81 -7.45
N HIS A 50 -4.58 -9.82 -6.56
CA HIS A 50 -5.07 -9.92 -5.18
C HIS A 50 -5.67 -8.61 -4.65
N ASP A 51 -6.96 -8.39 -4.90
CA ASP A 51 -7.66 -7.18 -4.45
C ASP A 51 -7.71 -7.01 -2.92
N ALA A 52 -7.85 -8.11 -2.18
CA ALA A 52 -7.80 -8.07 -0.71
C ALA A 52 -6.44 -7.57 -0.21
N PHE A 53 -5.34 -8.04 -0.83
CA PHE A 53 -4.00 -7.58 -0.50
C PHE A 53 -3.82 -6.09 -0.84
N ARG A 54 -4.26 -5.66 -2.02
CA ARG A 54 -4.19 -4.25 -2.43
C ARG A 54 -5.01 -3.35 -1.51
N THR A 55 -6.15 -3.82 -1.02
CA THR A 55 -6.96 -3.09 -0.04
C THR A 55 -6.19 -2.85 1.25
N GLU A 56 -5.45 -3.85 1.72
CA GLU A 56 -4.58 -3.73 2.91
C GLU A 56 -3.40 -2.79 2.66
N VAL A 57 -2.81 -2.82 1.46
CA VAL A 57 -1.80 -1.83 1.05
C VAL A 57 -2.38 -0.41 1.12
N LEU A 58 -3.57 -0.19 0.57
CA LEU A 58 -4.26 1.10 0.61
C LEU A 58 -4.56 1.54 2.05
N ASN A 59 -4.97 0.62 2.93
CA ASN A 59 -5.18 0.90 4.35
C ASN A 59 -3.90 1.35 5.06
N ALA A 60 -2.73 0.87 4.63
CA ALA A 60 -1.46 1.18 5.25
C ALA A 60 -0.88 2.55 4.82
N LEU A 61 -1.35 3.14 3.71
CA LEU A 61 -0.86 4.43 3.23
C LEU A 61 -1.21 5.58 4.18
N ASN A 62 -0.35 6.58 4.23
CA ASN A 62 -0.62 7.83 4.93
C ASN A 62 -1.40 8.77 4.01
N PRO A 63 -2.69 9.08 4.27
CA PRO A 63 -3.48 9.94 3.39
C PRO A 63 -2.96 11.39 3.32
N LYS A 64 -2.12 11.81 4.26
CA LYS A 64 -1.49 13.15 4.26
C LYS A 64 -0.22 13.22 3.43
N ASP A 65 0.22 12.09 2.87
CA ASP A 65 1.44 12.01 2.08
C ASP A 65 1.14 12.37 0.62
N GLU A 66 1.61 13.54 0.17
CA GLU A 66 1.37 14.03 -1.19
C GLU A 66 1.94 13.09 -2.28
N PHE A 67 2.94 12.25 -1.95
CA PHE A 67 3.52 11.31 -2.91
C PHE A 67 2.52 10.24 -3.36
N ILE A 68 1.45 10.00 -2.61
CA ILE A 68 0.43 9.01 -2.99
C ILE A 68 -0.54 9.56 -4.04
N ILE A 69 -0.70 10.89 -4.15
CA ILE A 69 -1.78 11.50 -4.93
C ILE A 69 -1.74 11.06 -6.39
N LYS A 70 -0.56 11.14 -7.02
CA LYS A 70 -0.40 10.77 -8.44
C LYS A 70 -0.65 9.27 -8.68
N PRO A 71 0.00 8.32 -7.97
CA PRO A 71 -0.29 6.89 -8.09
C PRO A 71 -1.77 6.55 -7.86
N LEU A 72 -2.38 7.13 -6.82
CA LEU A 72 -3.78 6.89 -6.50
C LEU A 72 -4.71 7.46 -7.57
N SER A 73 -4.43 8.65 -8.11
CA SER A 73 -5.19 9.21 -9.24
C SER A 73 -5.15 8.29 -10.47
N GLN A 74 -4.00 7.68 -10.77
CA GLN A 74 -3.90 6.72 -11.88
C GLN A 74 -4.79 5.48 -11.66
N ILE A 75 -4.86 4.97 -10.42
CA ILE A 75 -5.77 3.87 -10.06
C ILE A 75 -7.24 4.33 -10.18
N LEU A 76 -7.56 5.54 -9.71
CA LEU A 76 -8.91 6.08 -9.75
C LEU A 76 -9.45 6.20 -11.17
N PHE A 77 -8.62 6.68 -12.11
CA PHE A 77 -9.02 6.90 -13.50
C PHE A 77 -8.86 5.67 -14.40
N ASN A 78 -8.29 4.57 -13.88
CA ASN A 78 -8.22 3.32 -14.62
C ASN A 78 -9.57 2.58 -14.57
N LYS A 79 -10.21 2.45 -15.74
CA LYS A 79 -11.53 1.81 -15.89
C LYS A 79 -11.52 0.31 -15.61
N ASP A 80 -10.37 -0.32 -15.78
CA ASP A 80 -10.17 -1.76 -15.56
C ASP A 80 -9.94 -2.11 -14.09
N GLU A 81 -9.77 -1.10 -13.23
CA GLU A 81 -9.64 -1.33 -11.80
C GLU A 81 -10.96 -1.79 -11.17
N PRO A 82 -10.90 -2.76 -10.23
CA PRO A 82 -12.07 -3.17 -9.47
C PRO A 82 -12.73 -1.97 -8.77
N LEU A 83 -14.06 -1.95 -8.77
CA LEU A 83 -14.83 -0.87 -8.16
C LEU A 83 -14.46 -0.66 -6.68
N THR A 84 -14.22 -1.77 -5.96
CA THR A 84 -13.79 -1.77 -4.55
C THR A 84 -12.47 -1.02 -4.33
N ILE A 85 -11.49 -1.25 -5.22
CA ILE A 85 -10.19 -0.57 -5.17
C ILE A 85 -10.37 0.92 -5.46
N ARG A 86 -11.11 1.29 -6.51
CA ARG A 86 -11.37 2.70 -6.84
C ARG A 86 -12.09 3.43 -5.72
N GLN A 87 -13.11 2.82 -5.11
CA GLN A 87 -13.82 3.39 -3.96
C GLN A 87 -12.87 3.64 -2.79
N LYS A 88 -11.97 2.70 -2.51
CA LYS A 88 -10.99 2.88 -1.44
C LYS A 88 -10.01 4.01 -1.71
N VAL A 89 -9.61 4.18 -2.98
CA VAL A 89 -8.79 5.32 -3.40
C VAL A 89 -9.51 6.65 -3.20
N VAL A 90 -10.80 6.75 -3.55
CA VAL A 90 -11.59 7.96 -3.31
C VAL A 90 -11.56 8.35 -1.83
N MET A 91 -11.71 7.37 -0.92
CA MET A 91 -11.65 7.62 0.53
C MET A 91 -10.29 8.10 1.04
N LEU A 92 -9.21 7.87 0.29
CA LEU A 92 -7.86 8.32 0.66
C LEU A 92 -7.54 9.71 0.10
N LEU A 93 -8.20 10.12 -0.99
CA LEU A 93 -7.96 11.40 -1.67
C LEU A 93 -8.97 12.50 -1.32
N GLY A 94 -10.13 12.15 -0.74
CA GLY A 94 -11.18 13.06 -0.29
C GLY A 94 -11.32 13.10 1.22
#